data_AF-A0A3B9JYH7-F1
#
_entry.id   AF-A0A3B9JYH7-F1
#
_cell.length_a   1.000
_cell.length_b   1.000
_cell.length_c   1.000
_cell.angle_alpha   90.00
_cell.angle_beta   90.00
_cell.angle_gamma   90.00
#
_symmetry.space_group_name_H-M   'P 1'
#
loop_
_entity.id
_entity.type
_entity.pdbx_description
1 polymer ?
#
loop_
_entity_poly.entity_id
_entity_poly.type
_entity_poly.pdbx_seq_one_letter_code
_entity_poly.pdbx_strand_id
1 'polypeptide(L)'
;MPPVRRAAIGGVAQTGITSFISWYKDPKAQPWVAADVFGSAPRELLRSISLQETLQVIQVVVEMVEETVVKEHPDLHTAVLKYSRDLAFSAADVYARAAEARGLWDARLEALVVDSIISGETSQEISSRVAALGWQADGAVAVLLGSTPTSEDPDGIRKTARKLSADVLVGIQGRRQVVVVGLMAPTNDAEAKIYETASALE
;
A
#
# COMPACT_ATOMS: atom_id res chain seq x y z
N MET A 1 3.56 -26.71 -1.84
CA MET A 1 4.14 -25.47 -2.39
C MET A 1 4.60 -25.70 -3.84
N PRO A 2 4.20 -24.84 -4.80
CA PRO A 2 4.58 -24.96 -6.21
C PRO A 2 6.10 -24.88 -6.43
N PRO A 3 6.69 -25.55 -7.45
CA PRO A 3 8.14 -25.61 -7.67
C PRO A 3 8.80 -24.24 -7.85
N VAL A 4 8.18 -23.36 -8.65
CA VAL A 4 8.67 -22.00 -8.92
C VAL A 4 8.77 -21.17 -7.63
N ARG A 5 7.76 -21.27 -6.77
CA ARG A 5 7.74 -20.55 -5.50
C ARG A 5 8.83 -21.08 -4.57
N ARG A 6 9.09 -22.39 -4.55
CA ARG A 6 10.12 -23.01 -3.71
C ARG A 6 11.53 -22.60 -4.14
N ALA A 7 11.78 -22.54 -5.45
CA ALA A 7 13.03 -22.06 -6.01
C ALA A 7 13.27 -20.56 -5.69
N ALA A 8 12.23 -19.73 -5.79
CA ALA A 8 12.31 -18.31 -5.43
C ALA A 8 12.68 -18.10 -3.95
N ILE A 9 12.06 -18.86 -3.03
CA ILE A 9 12.40 -18.79 -1.59
C ILE A 9 13.86 -19.21 -1.34
N GLY A 10 14.33 -20.27 -2.00
CA GLY A 10 15.74 -20.69 -1.89
C GLY A 10 16.73 -19.61 -2.33
N GLY A 11 16.43 -18.90 -3.42
CA GLY A 11 17.23 -17.77 -3.89
C GLY A 11 17.27 -16.60 -2.91
N VAL A 12 16.13 -16.26 -2.30
CA VAL A 12 16.04 -15.21 -1.26
C VAL A 12 16.88 -15.58 -0.04
N ALA A 13 16.80 -16.82 0.43
CA ALA A 13 17.58 -17.29 1.57
C ALA A 13 19.10 -17.22 1.30
N GLN A 14 19.56 -17.67 0.14
CA GLN A 14 20.98 -17.61 -0.24
C GLN A 14 21.50 -16.17 -0.34
N THR A 15 20.69 -15.27 -0.91
CA THR A 15 21.03 -13.84 -1.01
C THR A 15 21.08 -13.20 0.38
N GLY A 16 20.14 -13.55 1.26
CA GLY A 16 20.12 -13.11 2.66
C GLY A 16 21.37 -13.52 3.44
N ILE A 17 21.85 -14.76 3.28
CA ILE A 17 23.08 -15.25 3.91
C ILE A 17 24.32 -14.52 3.36
N THR A 18 24.41 -14.35 2.04
CA THR A 18 25.53 -13.64 1.39
C THR A 18 25.60 -12.20 1.85
N SER A 19 24.43 -11.55 1.96
CA SER A 19 24.28 -10.19 2.47
C SER A 19 24.70 -10.08 3.94
N PHE A 20 24.33 -11.04 4.80
CA PHE A 20 24.79 -11.10 6.19
C PHE A 20 26.31 -11.18 6.29
N ILE A 21 26.95 -12.06 5.52
CA ILE A 21 28.42 -12.21 5.51
C ILE A 21 29.10 -10.90 5.08
N SER A 22 28.55 -10.22 4.08
CA SER A 22 29.06 -8.93 3.61
C SER A 22 28.92 -7.85 4.67
N TRP A 23 27.74 -7.73 5.29
CA TRP A 23 27.46 -6.78 6.37
C TRP A 23 28.33 -7.07 7.61
N TYR A 24 28.57 -8.33 7.94
CA TYR A 24 29.39 -8.71 9.09
C TYR A 24 30.87 -8.28 8.91
N LYS A 25 31.38 -8.32 7.67
CA LYS A 25 32.75 -7.87 7.34
C LYS A 25 32.90 -6.35 7.41
N ASP A 26 31.86 -5.60 7.04
CA ASP A 26 31.84 -4.15 7.17
C ASP A 26 30.45 -3.65 7.58
N PRO A 27 30.16 -3.54 8.90
CA PRO A 27 28.86 -3.08 9.38
C PRO A 27 28.58 -1.60 9.10
N LYS A 28 29.56 -0.83 8.61
CA LYS A 28 29.40 0.58 8.22
C LYS A 28 29.16 0.73 6.72
N ALA A 29 29.42 -0.30 5.91
CA ALA A 29 28.99 -0.34 4.52
C ALA A 29 27.45 -0.26 4.49
N GLN A 30 26.93 0.69 3.73
CA GLN A 30 25.53 1.08 3.76
C GLN A 30 24.58 -0.14 3.63
N PRO A 31 23.44 -0.19 4.36
CA PRO A 31 22.55 -1.36 4.44
C PRO A 31 21.79 -1.71 3.15
N TRP A 32 22.15 -1.13 2.01
CA TRP A 32 21.46 -1.32 0.73
C TRP A 32 21.47 -2.77 0.23
N VAL A 33 22.34 -3.63 0.78
CA VAL A 33 22.40 -5.06 0.43
C VAL A 33 21.11 -5.80 0.85
N ALA A 34 20.42 -5.35 1.91
CA ALA A 34 19.13 -5.89 2.31
C ALA A 34 18.00 -5.56 1.32
N ALA A 35 18.04 -4.36 0.72
CA ALA A 35 17.11 -3.98 -0.35
C ALA A 35 17.40 -4.77 -1.63
N ASP A 36 18.65 -5.12 -1.89
CA ASP A 36 19.05 -5.95 -3.04
C ASP A 36 18.51 -7.39 -2.97
N VAL A 37 18.28 -7.96 -1.77
CA VAL A 37 17.62 -9.27 -1.62
C VAL A 37 16.22 -9.28 -2.26
N PHE A 38 15.52 -8.15 -2.23
CA PHE A 38 14.20 -7.96 -2.84
C PHE A 38 14.27 -7.22 -4.20
N GLY A 39 15.33 -6.46 -4.45
CA GLY A 39 15.59 -5.74 -5.69
C GLY A 39 16.06 -6.64 -6.83
N SER A 40 16.78 -7.73 -6.51
CA SER A 40 17.20 -8.76 -7.47
C SER A 40 16.15 -9.85 -7.70
N ALA A 41 15.09 -9.90 -6.87
CA ALA A 41 13.97 -10.82 -7.08
C ALA A 41 13.13 -10.34 -8.27
N PRO A 42 12.74 -11.22 -9.22
CA PRO A 42 11.92 -10.86 -10.38
C PRO A 42 10.75 -9.96 -9.99
N ARG A 43 10.54 -8.84 -10.72
CA ARG A 43 9.42 -7.90 -10.48
C ARG A 43 8.04 -8.60 -10.46
N GLU A 44 7.94 -9.76 -11.11
CA GLU A 44 6.76 -10.63 -11.08
C GLU A 44 6.47 -11.24 -9.70
N LEU A 45 7.48 -11.46 -8.85
CA LEU A 45 7.31 -11.93 -7.46
C LEU A 45 6.75 -10.83 -6.56
N LEU A 46 7.20 -9.58 -6.70
CA LEU A 46 6.65 -8.43 -5.96
C LEU A 46 5.18 -8.15 -6.30
N ARG A 47 4.70 -8.60 -7.46
CA ARG A 47 3.28 -8.53 -7.86
C ARG A 47 2.44 -9.70 -7.36
N SER A 48 3.05 -10.81 -6.94
CA SER A 48 2.35 -12.07 -6.63
C SER A 48 2.56 -12.58 -5.20
N ILE A 49 3.39 -11.90 -4.41
CA ILE A 49 3.68 -12.22 -3.00
C ILE A 49 3.36 -10.99 -2.14
N SER A 50 2.52 -11.21 -1.13
CA SER A 50 2.14 -10.17 -0.17
C SER A 50 3.31 -9.78 0.73
N LEU A 51 3.27 -8.56 1.30
CA LEU A 51 4.23 -8.12 2.33
C LEU A 51 4.30 -9.14 3.49
N GLN A 52 3.15 -9.69 3.87
CA GLN A 52 3.05 -10.66 4.95
C GLN A 52 3.82 -11.95 4.63
N GLU A 53 3.66 -12.49 3.42
CA GLU A 53 4.41 -13.67 2.97
C GLU A 53 5.92 -13.37 2.88
N THR A 54 6.31 -12.17 2.46
CA THR A 54 7.71 -11.74 2.42
C THR A 54 8.33 -11.68 3.82
N LEU A 55 7.64 -11.09 4.80
CA LEU A 55 8.09 -11.04 6.19
C LEU A 55 8.20 -12.44 6.82
N GLN A 56 7.28 -13.35 6.50
CA GLN A 56 7.36 -14.74 6.98
C GLN A 56 8.61 -15.45 6.49
N VAL A 57 9.03 -15.23 5.24
CA VAL A 57 10.28 -15.81 4.73
C VAL A 57 11.49 -15.25 5.46
N ILE A 58 11.51 -13.94 5.74
CA ILE A 58 12.60 -13.32 6.52
C ILE A 58 12.66 -13.92 7.92
N GLN A 59 11.50 -14.06 8.60
CA GLN A 59 11.42 -14.65 9.94
C GLN A 59 12.00 -16.06 9.96
N VAL A 60 11.59 -16.92 9.03
CA VAL A 60 12.09 -18.31 8.95
C VAL A 60 13.59 -18.36 8.68
N VAL A 61 14.13 -17.47 7.83
CA VAL A 61 15.58 -17.43 7.56
C VAL A 61 16.36 -16.96 8.79
N VAL A 62 15.86 -15.95 9.51
CA VAL A 62 16.48 -15.45 10.74
C VAL A 62 16.44 -16.53 11.84
N GLU A 63 15.29 -17.17 12.04
CA GLU A 63 15.13 -18.29 12.99
C GLU A 63 16.10 -19.43 12.65
N MET A 64 16.23 -19.81 11.37
CA MET A 64 17.18 -20.83 10.96
C MET A 64 18.63 -20.43 11.30
N VAL A 65 19.03 -19.18 11.03
CA VAL A 65 20.39 -18.69 11.35
C VAL A 65 20.63 -18.68 12.85
N GLU A 66 19.65 -18.32 13.67
CA GLU A 66 19.75 -18.40 15.13
C GLU A 66 19.90 -19.85 15.60
N GLU A 67 19.09 -20.78 15.09
CA GLU A 67 19.12 -22.19 15.51
C GLU A 67 20.38 -22.95 15.06
N THR A 68 20.96 -22.58 13.91
CA THR A 68 22.14 -23.27 13.35
C THR A 68 23.46 -22.58 13.67
N VAL A 69 23.56 -21.26 13.47
CA VAL A 69 24.83 -20.53 13.57
C VAL A 69 25.10 -20.07 14.99
N VAL A 70 24.12 -19.45 15.66
CA VAL A 70 24.32 -18.91 17.02
C VAL A 70 24.54 -20.03 18.03
N LYS A 71 23.94 -21.19 17.81
CA LYS A 71 24.15 -22.37 18.65
C LYS A 71 25.61 -22.84 18.68
N GLU A 72 26.30 -22.77 17.54
CA GLU A 72 27.72 -23.15 17.42
C GLU A 72 28.67 -21.97 17.69
N HIS A 73 28.21 -20.74 17.44
CA HIS A 73 28.97 -19.50 17.58
C HIS A 73 28.16 -18.43 18.34
N PRO A 74 28.09 -18.51 19.68
CA PRO A 74 27.27 -17.61 20.50
C PRO A 74 27.65 -16.13 20.39
N ASP A 75 28.90 -15.84 20.05
CA ASP A 75 29.43 -14.50 19.82
C ASP A 75 28.79 -13.79 18.61
N LEU A 76 28.22 -14.55 17.66
CA LEU A 76 27.50 -14.02 16.51
C LEU A 76 26.07 -13.56 16.82
N HIS A 77 25.52 -13.91 18.00
CA HIS A 77 24.13 -13.60 18.35
C HIS A 77 23.78 -12.11 18.19
N THR A 78 24.60 -11.22 18.73
CA THR A 78 24.38 -9.76 18.64
C THR A 78 24.47 -9.26 17.19
N ALA A 79 25.30 -9.89 16.36
CA ALA A 79 25.44 -9.52 14.96
C ALA A 79 24.20 -9.94 14.15
N VAL A 80 23.70 -11.16 14.38
CA VAL A 80 22.46 -11.67 13.76
C VAL A 80 21.27 -10.78 14.10
N LEU A 81 21.10 -10.40 15.38
CA LEU A 81 20.00 -9.52 15.81
C LEU A 81 20.04 -8.11 15.19
N LYS A 82 21.24 -7.53 15.06
CA LYS A 82 21.39 -6.20 14.43
C LYS A 82 21.07 -6.26 12.94
N TYR A 83 21.58 -7.29 12.26
CA TYR A 83 21.31 -7.49 10.84
C TYR A 83 19.84 -7.78 10.55
N SER A 84 19.19 -8.65 11.34
CA SER A 84 17.78 -8.99 11.16
C SER A 84 16.87 -7.78 11.34
N ARG A 85 17.17 -6.91 12.32
CA ARG A 85 16.48 -5.63 12.50
C ARG A 85 16.63 -4.73 11.27
N ASP A 86 17.85 -4.53 10.79
CA ASP A 86 18.12 -3.63 9.67
C ASP A 86 17.48 -4.16 8.37
N LEU A 87 17.48 -5.48 8.16
CA LEU A 87 16.79 -6.18 7.07
C LEU A 87 15.26 -5.97 7.14
N ALA A 88 14.66 -6.07 8.32
CA ALA A 88 13.22 -5.86 8.50
C ALA A 88 12.79 -4.42 8.18
N PHE A 89 13.56 -3.41 8.60
CA PHE A 89 13.28 -2.01 8.25
C PHE A 89 13.44 -1.74 6.74
N SER A 90 14.43 -2.35 6.09
CA SER A 90 14.59 -2.23 4.64
C SER A 90 13.42 -2.85 3.88
N ALA A 91 12.93 -4.02 4.30
CA ALA A 91 11.72 -4.61 3.72
C ALA A 91 10.49 -3.71 3.90
N ALA A 92 10.34 -3.09 5.07
CA ALA A 92 9.27 -2.14 5.34
C ALA A 92 9.33 -0.90 4.41
N ASP A 93 10.53 -0.32 4.18
CA ASP A 93 10.72 0.85 3.30
C ASP A 93 10.32 0.54 1.84
N VAL A 94 10.74 -0.62 1.31
CA VAL A 94 10.39 -1.03 -0.07
C VAL A 94 8.88 -1.13 -0.24
N TYR A 95 8.18 -1.72 0.72
CA TYR A 95 6.73 -1.85 0.65
C TYR A 95 5.99 -0.55 0.95
N ALA A 96 6.51 0.32 1.82
CA ALA A 96 5.97 1.66 2.02
C ALA A 96 6.00 2.46 0.70
N ARG A 97 7.13 2.46 -0.01
CA ARG A 97 7.26 3.08 -1.34
C ARG A 97 6.31 2.47 -2.37
N ALA A 98 6.14 1.15 -2.36
CA ALA A 98 5.21 0.47 -3.26
C ALA A 98 3.74 0.81 -2.95
N ALA A 99 3.40 1.04 -1.67
CA ALA A 99 2.08 1.51 -1.25
C ALA A 99 1.84 2.98 -1.62
N GLU A 100 2.83 3.86 -1.41
CA GLU A 100 2.79 5.26 -1.86
C GLU A 100 2.59 5.35 -3.38
N ALA A 101 3.32 4.55 -4.15
CA ALA A 101 3.19 4.50 -5.61
C ALA A 101 1.79 4.03 -6.07
N ARG A 102 1.13 3.13 -5.32
CA ARG A 102 -0.27 2.77 -5.57
C ARG A 102 -1.23 3.89 -5.20
N GLY A 103 -1.03 4.55 -4.06
CA GLY A 103 -1.84 5.70 -3.65
C GLY A 103 -1.82 6.83 -4.67
N LEU A 104 -0.67 7.10 -5.29
CA LEU A 104 -0.52 8.08 -6.37
C LEU A 104 -1.22 7.65 -7.67
N TRP A 105 -1.26 6.34 -7.96
CA TRP A 105 -1.96 5.81 -9.12
C TRP A 105 -3.48 5.91 -8.95
N ASP A 106 -3.99 5.57 -7.76
CA ASP A 106 -5.41 5.65 -7.42
C ASP A 106 -5.87 7.11 -7.37
N ALA A 107 -5.09 8.01 -6.77
CA ALA A 107 -5.39 9.45 -6.75
C ALA A 107 -5.44 10.05 -8.17
N ARG A 108 -4.57 9.59 -9.08
CA ARG A 108 -4.60 10.03 -10.48
C ARG A 108 -5.83 9.48 -11.22
N LEU A 109 -6.21 8.22 -10.99
CA LEU A 109 -7.43 7.65 -11.55
C LEU A 109 -8.68 8.34 -11.02
N GLU A 110 -8.73 8.64 -9.72
CA GLU A 110 -9.81 9.42 -9.10
C GLU A 110 -9.92 10.81 -9.69
N ALA A 111 -8.80 11.53 -9.83
CA ALA A 111 -8.80 12.85 -10.45
C ALA A 111 -9.36 12.83 -11.89
N LEU A 112 -9.01 11.79 -12.69
CA LEU A 112 -9.56 11.62 -14.04
C LEU A 112 -11.06 11.33 -14.02
N VAL A 113 -11.53 10.48 -13.10
CA VAL A 113 -12.96 10.17 -12.97
C VAL A 113 -13.74 11.41 -12.56
N VAL A 114 -13.23 12.16 -11.58
CA VAL A 114 -13.83 13.41 -11.11
C VAL A 114 -13.87 14.44 -12.24
N ASP A 115 -12.78 14.59 -13.02
CA ASP A 115 -12.73 15.49 -14.16
C ASP A 115 -13.74 15.12 -15.26
N SER A 116 -13.87 13.84 -15.58
CA SER A 116 -14.89 13.34 -16.51
C SER A 116 -16.32 13.61 -16.00
N ILE A 117 -16.58 13.45 -14.69
CA ILE A 117 -17.88 13.77 -14.08
C ILE A 117 -18.19 15.27 -14.20
N ILE A 118 -17.22 16.14 -13.91
CA ILE A 118 -17.38 17.60 -13.99
C ILE A 118 -17.58 18.05 -15.44
N SER A 119 -16.85 17.43 -16.36
CA SER A 119 -16.95 17.71 -17.80
C SER A 119 -18.23 17.17 -18.43
N GLY A 120 -19.03 16.38 -17.69
CA GLY A 120 -20.26 15.77 -18.18
C GLY A 120 -20.02 14.67 -19.21
N GLU A 121 -18.82 14.10 -19.25
CA GLU A 121 -18.53 12.95 -20.11
C GLU A 121 -19.39 11.78 -19.67
N THR A 122 -20.07 11.13 -20.61
CA THR A 122 -20.88 9.94 -20.36
C THR A 122 -20.34 8.81 -21.20
N SER A 123 -19.30 8.14 -20.68
CA SER A 123 -18.68 6.99 -21.32
C SER A 123 -18.77 5.77 -20.42
N GLN A 124 -18.95 4.60 -21.03
CA GLN A 124 -18.88 3.30 -20.35
C GLN A 124 -17.52 3.11 -19.65
N GLU A 125 -16.48 3.83 -20.10
CA GLU A 125 -15.18 3.86 -19.46
C GLU A 125 -15.22 4.44 -18.04
N ILE A 126 -16.09 5.40 -17.74
CA ILE A 126 -16.20 6.01 -16.40
C ILE A 126 -16.70 4.96 -15.40
N SER A 127 -17.75 4.22 -15.77
CA SER A 127 -18.28 3.14 -14.91
C SER A 127 -17.22 2.07 -14.63
N SER A 128 -16.44 1.67 -15.64
CA SER A 128 -15.35 0.72 -15.45
C SER A 128 -14.23 1.25 -14.55
N ARG A 129 -13.88 2.54 -14.64
CA ARG A 129 -12.83 3.17 -13.82
C ARG A 129 -13.29 3.34 -12.36
N VAL A 130 -14.54 3.77 -12.16
CA VAL A 130 -15.18 3.87 -10.84
C VAL A 130 -15.22 2.50 -10.14
N ALA A 131 -15.59 1.44 -10.86
CA ALA A 131 -15.56 0.08 -10.32
C ALA A 131 -14.14 -0.40 -9.98
N ALA A 132 -13.13 -0.04 -10.79
CA ALA A 132 -11.73 -0.38 -10.52
C ALA A 132 -11.18 0.30 -9.25
N LEU A 133 -11.73 1.46 -8.87
CA LEU A 133 -11.45 2.16 -7.61
C LEU A 133 -12.18 1.56 -6.41
N GLY A 134 -12.97 0.49 -6.62
CA GLY A 134 -13.67 -0.22 -5.56
C GLY A 134 -14.94 0.47 -5.10
N TRP A 135 -15.52 1.35 -5.92
CA TRP A 135 -16.83 1.94 -5.66
C TRP A 135 -17.92 0.87 -5.67
N GLN A 136 -18.71 0.82 -4.60
CA GLN A 136 -19.80 -0.11 -4.35
C GLN A 136 -21.14 0.58 -4.12
N ALA A 137 -21.15 1.89 -3.92
CA ALA A 137 -22.38 2.65 -3.69
C ALA A 137 -23.38 2.54 -4.85
N ASP A 138 -24.58 2.08 -4.53
CA ASP A 138 -25.73 1.90 -5.44
C ASP A 138 -26.91 2.83 -5.07
N GLY A 139 -26.70 3.73 -4.11
CA GLY A 139 -27.67 4.71 -3.66
C GLY A 139 -27.54 6.07 -4.36
N ALA A 140 -28.10 7.09 -3.72
CA ALA A 140 -28.00 8.46 -4.21
C ALA A 140 -26.53 8.94 -4.21
N VAL A 141 -26.19 9.74 -5.22
CA VAL A 141 -24.85 10.32 -5.39
C VAL A 141 -24.95 11.84 -5.34
N ALA A 142 -24.01 12.48 -4.65
CA ALA A 142 -23.87 13.93 -4.59
C ALA A 142 -22.42 14.36 -4.85
N VAL A 143 -22.24 15.59 -5.32
CA VAL A 143 -20.93 16.20 -5.51
C VAL A 143 -20.80 17.39 -4.57
N LEU A 144 -19.76 17.37 -3.75
CA LEU A 144 -19.38 18.43 -2.83
C LEU A 144 -18.20 19.20 -3.37
N LEU A 145 -18.22 20.52 -3.21
CA LEU A 145 -17.17 21.42 -3.68
C LEU A 145 -16.62 22.23 -2.50
N GLY A 146 -15.35 21.99 -2.18
CA GLY A 146 -14.59 22.70 -1.15
C GLY A 146 -13.46 23.54 -1.74
N SER A 147 -12.75 24.25 -0.86
CA SER A 147 -11.44 24.83 -1.22
C SER A 147 -10.37 23.75 -1.12
N THR A 148 -9.35 23.79 -1.98
CA THR A 148 -8.22 22.86 -1.86
C THR A 148 -7.56 23.00 -0.48
N PRO A 149 -7.43 21.91 0.30
CA PRO A 149 -6.84 21.97 1.63
C PRO A 149 -5.33 22.22 1.55
N THR A 150 -4.74 22.80 2.60
CA THR A 150 -3.28 23.04 2.68
C THR A 150 -2.48 21.73 2.75
N SER A 151 -3.11 20.67 3.27
CA SER A 151 -2.58 19.30 3.30
C SER A 151 -3.67 18.34 2.84
N GLU A 152 -3.36 17.48 1.88
CA GLU A 152 -4.30 16.49 1.35
C GLU A 152 -4.34 15.26 2.27
N ASP A 153 -5.55 14.81 2.65
CA ASP A 153 -5.78 13.56 3.38
C ASP A 153 -7.00 12.80 2.81
N PRO A 154 -6.90 12.26 1.59
CA PRO A 154 -7.99 11.51 0.97
C PRO A 154 -8.37 10.26 1.76
N ASP A 155 -7.43 9.63 2.47
CA ASP A 155 -7.70 8.45 3.28
C ASP A 155 -8.51 8.77 4.53
N GLY A 156 -8.26 9.92 5.17
CA GLY A 156 -9.09 10.45 6.25
C GLY A 156 -10.54 10.66 5.82
N ILE A 157 -10.75 11.29 4.66
CA ILE A 157 -12.08 11.50 4.06
C ILE A 157 -12.77 10.16 3.81
N ARG A 158 -12.09 9.20 3.16
CA ARG A 158 -12.64 7.85 2.93
C ARG A 158 -13.01 7.13 4.22
N LYS A 159 -12.16 7.22 5.24
CA LYS A 159 -12.39 6.58 6.54
C LYS A 159 -13.62 7.17 7.22
N THR A 160 -13.83 8.47 7.12
CA THR A 160 -15.02 9.13 7.67
C THR A 160 -16.28 8.74 6.89
N ALA A 161 -16.25 8.79 5.57
CA ALA A 161 -17.38 8.38 4.73
C ALA A 161 -17.80 6.92 4.95
N ARG A 162 -16.83 6.00 5.07
CA ARG A 162 -17.11 4.59 5.35
C ARG A 162 -17.84 4.36 6.67
N LYS A 163 -17.53 5.15 7.72
CA LYS A 163 -18.26 5.08 8.99
C LYS A 163 -19.74 5.47 8.85
N LEU A 164 -20.04 6.30 7.86
CA LEU A 164 -21.39 6.78 7.53
C LEU A 164 -22.05 5.94 6.42
N SER A 165 -21.47 4.79 6.06
CA SER A 165 -21.98 3.92 4.99
C SER A 165 -22.09 4.64 3.63
N ALA A 166 -21.03 5.37 3.27
CA ALA A 166 -20.88 6.01 1.97
C ALA A 166 -19.50 5.71 1.35
N ASP A 167 -19.47 5.66 0.02
CA ASP A 167 -18.25 5.70 -0.78
C ASP A 167 -17.94 7.13 -1.21
N VAL A 168 -16.66 7.42 -1.39
CA VAL A 168 -16.20 8.74 -1.84
C VAL A 168 -15.10 8.64 -2.89
N LEU A 169 -15.14 9.56 -3.85
CA LEU A 169 -14.04 9.85 -4.77
C LEU A 169 -13.57 11.27 -4.53
N VAL A 170 -12.26 11.50 -4.46
CA VAL A 170 -11.70 12.82 -4.16
C VAL A 170 -10.82 13.27 -5.32
N GLY A 171 -11.04 14.50 -5.79
CA GLY A 171 -10.23 15.11 -6.84
C GLY A 171 -9.95 16.57 -6.54
N ILE A 172 -8.89 17.12 -7.14
CA ILE A 172 -8.56 18.55 -7.06
C ILE A 172 -8.65 19.15 -8.47
N GLN A 173 -9.42 20.23 -8.58
CA GLN A 173 -9.57 21.00 -9.80
C GLN A 173 -9.16 22.46 -9.54
N GLY A 174 -7.91 22.78 -9.86
CA GLY A 174 -7.33 24.10 -9.59
C GLY A 174 -7.35 24.45 -8.11
N ARG A 175 -8.21 25.40 -7.71
CA ARG A 175 -8.36 25.86 -6.31
C ARG A 175 -9.52 25.19 -5.56
N ARG A 176 -10.18 24.21 -6.17
CA ARG A 176 -11.33 23.51 -5.61
C ARG A 176 -10.98 22.06 -5.34
N GLN A 177 -11.36 21.56 -4.18
CA GLN A 177 -11.46 20.13 -3.92
C GLN A 177 -12.88 19.69 -4.29
N VAL A 178 -12.99 18.58 -5.01
CA VAL A 178 -14.26 17.99 -5.42
C VAL A 178 -14.35 16.62 -4.77
N VAL A 179 -15.44 16.37 -4.05
CA VAL A 179 -15.71 15.08 -3.42
C VAL A 179 -17.03 14.55 -3.94
N VAL A 180 -17.00 13.40 -4.61
CA VAL A 180 -18.21 12.69 -5.03
C VAL A 180 -18.56 11.71 -3.92
N VAL A 181 -19.74 11.82 -3.34
CA VAL A 181 -20.26 10.96 -2.27
C VAL A 181 -21.35 10.06 -2.83
N GLY A 182 -21.25 8.76 -2.60
CA GLY A 182 -22.28 7.78 -2.96
C GLY A 182 -22.77 7.05 -1.73
N LEU A 183 -24.08 7.05 -1.50
CA LEU A 183 -24.67 6.25 -0.42
C LEU A 183 -24.66 4.77 -0.80
N MET A 184 -24.33 3.89 0.15
CA MET A 184 -24.22 2.45 -0.14
C MET A 184 -25.53 1.81 -0.63
N ALA A 185 -26.68 2.35 -0.22
CA ALA A 185 -27.99 1.82 -0.60
C ALA A 185 -29.00 2.95 -0.89
N PRO A 186 -30.00 2.69 -1.76
CA PRO A 186 -31.13 3.60 -1.97
C PRO A 186 -31.87 3.87 -0.66
N THR A 187 -32.29 5.12 -0.45
CA THR A 187 -32.96 5.53 0.78
C THR A 187 -33.82 6.76 0.52
N ASN A 188 -34.94 6.86 1.25
CA ASN A 188 -35.87 7.99 1.10
C ASN A 188 -35.32 9.28 1.73
N ASP A 189 -34.39 9.17 2.68
CA ASP A 189 -33.77 10.28 3.41
C ASP A 189 -32.36 10.61 2.87
N ALA A 190 -32.17 10.46 1.55
CA ALA A 190 -30.86 10.58 0.92
C ALA A 190 -30.22 11.95 1.17
N GLU A 191 -31.00 13.02 1.08
CA GLU A 191 -30.55 14.40 1.31
C GLU A 191 -29.97 14.58 2.72
N ALA A 192 -30.68 14.10 3.75
CA ALA A 192 -30.23 14.21 5.14
C ALA A 192 -28.91 13.45 5.37
N LYS A 193 -28.78 12.24 4.82
CA LYS A 193 -27.54 11.44 4.93
C LYS A 193 -26.37 12.03 4.17
N ILE A 194 -26.62 12.59 2.99
CA ILE A 194 -25.60 13.31 2.21
C ILE A 194 -25.15 14.55 2.99
N TYR A 195 -26.06 15.28 3.60
CA TYR A 195 -25.73 16.46 4.40
C TYR A 195 -24.93 16.10 5.67
N GLU A 196 -25.33 15.04 6.37
CA GLU A 196 -24.57 14.48 7.50
C GLU A 196 -23.15 14.09 7.08
N THR A 197 -23.03 13.40 5.94
CA THR A 197 -21.72 13.02 5.39
C THR A 197 -20.90 14.24 5.01
N ALA A 198 -21.49 15.23 4.33
CA ALA A 198 -20.81 16.46 3.97
C ALA A 198 -20.29 17.21 5.20
N SER A 199 -21.11 17.32 6.25
CA SER A 199 -20.75 18.00 7.50
C SER A 199 -19.63 17.30 8.27
N ALA A 200 -19.51 15.97 8.12
CA ALA A 200 -18.43 15.20 8.73
C ALA A 200 -17.11 15.26 7.94
N LEU A 201 -17.14 15.76 6.70
CA LEU A 201 -15.98 15.86 5.80
C LEU A 201 -15.36 17.28 5.77
N GLU A 202 -15.97 18.27 6.42
CA GLU A 202 -15.37 19.60 6.69
C GLU A 202 -14.22 19.52 7.70
#